data_AF-A0A1X0R3Q8-F1
#
_entry.id   AF-A0A1X0R3Q8-F1
#
_cell.length_a   1.000
_cell.length_b   1.000
_cell.length_c   1.000
_cell.angle_alpha   90.00
_cell.angle_beta   90.00
_cell.angle_gamma   90.00
#
_symmetry.space_group_name_H-M   'P 1'
#
loop_
_entity.id
_entity.type
_entity.pdbx_description
1 polymer ?
#
loop_
_entity_poly.entity_id
_entity_poly.type
_entity_poly.pdbx_seq_one_letter_code
_entity_poly.pdbx_strand_id
1 'polypeptide(L)'
;MSNLNNIHTDTNIYPPHTLSTNNLLTITQWNSNDCARHTIEAVTNSILSTHLLFLTETWLLSPLRFLTNWQQFHTYAVPVDNTYRGEMGISLLVHPDCPHPVIHFPSTSPYVLSCQVSNLLIHCVYLPPALPDAEAIAALQQLPTQTHPSQANTIICGDFNARHSALLGDSRTTQRGAAFYNWMVENGLHCWNSELTFGIPTYNSHSRINQRTGIHF
;
A
#
# COMPACT_ATOMS: atom_id res chain seq x y z
N MET A 1 42.39 -22.55 49.32
CA MET A 1 43.01 -22.12 48.05
C MET A 1 42.08 -22.54 46.93
N SER A 2 41.88 -21.62 46.00
CA SER A 2 40.75 -21.46 45.08
C SER A 2 40.52 -22.60 44.09
N ASN A 3 39.24 -22.91 43.89
CA ASN A 3 38.69 -23.64 42.73
C ASN A 3 38.98 -22.86 41.43
N LEU A 4 39.47 -23.57 40.41
CA LEU A 4 39.54 -23.08 39.03
C LEU A 4 38.14 -23.16 38.40
N ASN A 5 37.55 -22.00 38.10
CA ASN A 5 36.40 -21.88 37.21
C ASN A 5 36.90 -21.74 35.77
N ASN A 6 36.43 -22.62 34.90
CA ASN A 6 36.52 -22.49 33.44
C ASN A 6 35.72 -21.27 32.97
N ILE A 7 36.39 -20.34 32.28
CA ILE A 7 35.73 -19.29 31.50
C ILE A 7 35.63 -19.82 30.07
N HIS A 8 34.42 -20.18 29.64
CA HIS A 8 34.12 -20.48 28.25
C HIS A 8 33.87 -19.13 27.54
N THR A 9 34.80 -18.71 26.68
CA THR A 9 34.59 -17.56 25.80
C THR A 9 33.92 -18.00 24.52
N ASP A 10 32.58 -17.93 24.48
CA ASP A 10 31.82 -18.08 23.23
C ASP A 10 32.01 -16.83 22.37
N THR A 11 32.93 -16.93 21.42
CA THR A 11 33.06 -15.98 20.30
C THR A 11 32.38 -16.58 19.07
N ASN A 12 31.05 -16.71 19.12
CA ASN A 12 30.26 -16.97 17.92
C ASN A 12 30.11 -15.66 17.14
N ILE A 13 31.13 -15.35 16.33
CA ILE A 13 31.03 -14.36 15.27
C ILE A 13 30.17 -14.99 14.17
N TYR A 14 28.89 -14.61 14.12
CA TYR A 14 28.04 -14.96 12.98
C TYR A 14 28.61 -14.32 11.70
N PRO A 15 28.76 -15.07 10.60
CA PRO A 15 29.12 -14.47 9.33
C PRO A 15 27.99 -13.53 8.86
N PRO A 16 28.29 -12.45 8.13
CA PRO A 16 27.27 -11.57 7.60
C PRO A 16 26.36 -12.39 6.67
N HIS A 17 25.07 -12.43 6.99
CA HIS A 17 24.05 -12.99 6.12
C HIS A 17 24.06 -12.21 4.79
N THR A 18 24.69 -12.77 3.76
CA THR A 18 24.44 -12.35 2.38
C THR A 18 23.01 -12.76 2.05
N LEU A 19 22.07 -11.80 2.09
CA LEU A 19 20.70 -11.99 1.63
C LEU A 19 20.75 -12.49 0.18
N SER A 20 20.31 -13.72 -0.03
CA SER A 20 20.07 -14.26 -1.37
C SER A 20 19.02 -13.39 -2.05
N THR A 21 19.38 -12.80 -3.20
CA THR A 21 18.48 -11.98 -4.02
C THR A 21 17.27 -12.75 -4.55
N ASN A 22 17.29 -14.09 -4.49
CA ASN A 22 16.25 -14.95 -5.04
C ASN A 22 14.94 -14.96 -4.22
N ASN A 23 14.90 -14.30 -3.06
CA ASN A 23 13.70 -14.17 -2.22
C ASN A 23 13.28 -12.70 -2.01
N LEU A 24 13.80 -11.77 -2.81
CA LEU A 24 13.43 -10.38 -2.69
C LEU A 24 12.02 -10.16 -3.28
N LEU A 25 11.08 -9.81 -2.43
CA LEU A 25 9.77 -9.32 -2.84
C LEU A 25 9.85 -7.80 -2.99
N THR A 26 9.28 -7.26 -4.07
CA THR A 26 9.21 -5.82 -4.31
C THR A 26 7.79 -5.41 -4.58
N ILE A 27 7.32 -4.41 -3.84
CA ILE A 27 5.95 -3.93 -3.85
C ILE A 27 5.98 -2.48 -4.31
N THR A 28 5.12 -2.14 -5.27
CA THR A 28 4.86 -0.76 -5.68
C THR A 28 3.43 -0.42 -5.36
N GLN A 29 3.21 0.76 -4.79
CA GLN A 29 1.88 1.32 -4.55
C GLN A 29 1.76 2.61 -5.35
N TRP A 30 0.64 2.76 -6.06
CA TRP A 30 0.37 3.93 -6.88
C TRP A 30 -1.12 4.27 -6.88
N ASN A 31 -1.46 5.52 -6.59
CA ASN A 31 -2.79 6.05 -6.86
C ASN A 31 -2.91 6.43 -8.34
N SER A 32 -3.74 5.70 -9.09
CA SER A 32 -3.87 5.86 -10.54
C SER A 32 -4.76 7.03 -10.96
N ASN A 33 -5.64 7.55 -10.11
CA ASN A 33 -6.55 8.67 -10.41
C ASN A 33 -7.25 8.51 -11.78
N ASP A 34 -8.00 7.41 -11.96
CA ASP A 34 -8.68 7.03 -13.22
C ASP A 34 -7.72 6.86 -14.42
N CYS A 35 -6.50 6.36 -14.16
CA CYS A 35 -5.56 6.15 -15.25
C CYS A 35 -6.14 5.19 -16.29
N ALA A 36 -6.12 5.60 -17.56
CA ALA A 36 -6.68 4.80 -18.63
C ALA A 36 -6.02 3.41 -18.71
N ARG A 37 -6.81 2.39 -19.06
CA ARG A 37 -6.36 0.99 -19.07
C ARG A 37 -5.11 0.73 -19.92
N HIS A 38 -4.94 1.47 -21.03
CA HIS A 38 -3.75 1.39 -21.89
C HIS A 38 -2.49 1.97 -21.23
N THR A 39 -2.65 2.93 -20.32
CA THR A 39 -1.53 3.46 -19.56
C THR A 39 -1.06 2.43 -18.54
N ILE A 40 -1.98 1.69 -17.91
CA ILE A 40 -1.62 0.59 -17.00
C ILE A 40 -0.83 -0.50 -17.75
N GLU A 41 -1.24 -0.85 -18.98
CA GLU A 41 -0.47 -1.75 -19.84
C GLU A 41 0.96 -1.25 -20.06
N ALA A 42 1.11 0.01 -20.49
CA ALA A 42 2.43 0.62 -20.68
C ALA A 42 3.27 0.63 -19.39
N VAL A 43 2.66 0.93 -18.24
CA VAL A 43 3.33 0.87 -16.93
C VAL A 43 3.81 -0.54 -16.62
N THR A 44 2.95 -1.56 -16.75
CA THR A 44 3.34 -2.95 -16.49
C THR A 44 4.43 -3.47 -17.41
N ASN A 45 4.54 -2.94 -18.63
CA ASN A 45 5.62 -3.26 -19.57
C ASN A 45 6.94 -2.53 -19.28
N SER A 46 6.92 -1.48 -18.44
CA SER A 46 8.08 -0.63 -18.17
C SER A 46 8.66 -0.79 -16.77
N ILE A 47 7.89 -1.32 -15.81
CA ILE A 47 8.30 -1.47 -14.42
C ILE A 47 9.02 -2.81 -14.19
N LEU A 48 10.36 -2.79 -14.30
CA LEU A 48 11.17 -4.01 -14.33
C LEU A 48 11.48 -4.64 -12.97
N SER A 49 11.28 -3.90 -11.87
CA SER A 49 11.70 -4.33 -10.52
C SER A 49 10.53 -4.61 -9.58
N THR A 50 9.31 -4.73 -10.08
CA THR A 50 8.11 -4.83 -9.24
C THR A 50 7.46 -6.18 -9.39
N HIS A 51 7.20 -6.83 -8.25
CA HIS A 51 6.50 -8.11 -8.19
C HIS A 51 5.00 -7.91 -7.93
N LEU A 52 4.66 -7.01 -7.01
CA LEU A 52 3.28 -6.67 -6.67
C LEU A 52 3.05 -5.18 -6.93
N LEU A 53 2.10 -4.86 -7.81
CA LEU A 53 1.68 -3.49 -8.08
C LEU A 53 0.26 -3.28 -7.56
N PHE A 54 0.15 -2.50 -6.47
CA PHE A 54 -1.12 -2.05 -5.93
C PHE A 54 -1.51 -0.70 -6.55
N LEU A 55 -2.74 -0.65 -7.05
CA LEU A 55 -3.35 0.52 -7.67
C LEU A 55 -4.58 0.95 -6.86
N THR A 56 -4.65 2.23 -6.47
CA THR A 56 -5.85 2.85 -5.87
C THR A 56 -6.47 3.86 -6.84
N GLU A 57 -7.75 4.19 -6.67
CA GLU A 57 -8.51 5.02 -7.63
C GLU A 57 -8.43 4.49 -9.07
N THR A 58 -8.69 3.20 -9.21
CA THR A 58 -8.67 2.53 -10.52
C THR A 58 -9.91 2.80 -11.36
N TRP A 59 -11.04 3.11 -10.71
CA TRP A 59 -12.34 3.37 -11.33
C TRP A 59 -12.80 2.23 -12.27
N LEU A 60 -12.19 1.05 -12.13
CA LEU A 60 -12.42 -0.12 -12.95
C LEU A 60 -13.74 -0.79 -12.54
N LEU A 61 -14.71 -0.79 -13.45
CA LEU A 61 -16.01 -1.44 -13.23
C LEU A 61 -15.94 -2.93 -13.56
N SER A 62 -16.64 -3.76 -12.78
CA SER A 62 -16.78 -5.19 -13.06
C SER A 62 -17.55 -5.43 -14.37
N PRO A 63 -17.18 -6.42 -15.21
CA PRO A 63 -16.08 -7.38 -15.07
C PRO A 63 -14.82 -6.97 -15.88
N LEU A 64 -14.61 -5.66 -16.11
CA LEU A 64 -13.49 -5.19 -16.91
C LEU A 64 -12.15 -5.53 -16.26
N ARG A 65 -11.12 -5.75 -17.08
CA ARG A 65 -9.74 -6.01 -16.66
C ARG A 65 -8.77 -5.07 -17.36
N PHE A 66 -7.57 -4.93 -16.81
CA PHE A 66 -6.47 -4.26 -17.48
C PHE A 66 -5.85 -5.16 -18.56
N LEU A 67 -5.26 -4.54 -19.57
CA LEU A 67 -4.63 -5.23 -20.71
C LEU A 67 -3.20 -5.58 -20.34
N THR A 68 -3.01 -6.65 -19.56
CA THR A 68 -1.68 -7.12 -19.12
C THR A 68 -1.70 -8.63 -18.89
N ASN A 69 -0.55 -9.27 -19.04
CA ASN A 69 -0.36 -10.68 -18.70
C ASN A 69 -0.16 -10.93 -17.19
N TRP A 70 -0.08 -9.87 -16.38
CA TRP A 70 -0.02 -9.97 -14.93
C TRP A 70 -1.34 -10.53 -14.38
N GLN A 71 -1.26 -11.37 -13.34
CA GLN A 71 -2.46 -11.82 -12.63
C GLN A 71 -3.10 -10.62 -11.93
N GLN A 72 -4.43 -10.53 -11.94
CA GLN A 72 -5.14 -9.35 -11.44
C GLN A 72 -6.23 -9.74 -10.45
N PHE A 73 -6.24 -9.05 -9.32
CA PHE A 73 -7.29 -9.08 -8.30
C PHE A 73 -7.86 -7.68 -8.13
N HIS A 74 -9.17 -7.59 -7.89
CA HIS A 74 -9.87 -6.31 -7.87
C HIS A 74 -10.86 -6.27 -6.72
N THR A 75 -10.83 -5.16 -5.97
CA THR A 75 -12.00 -4.58 -5.32
C THR A 75 -12.51 -3.55 -6.31
N TYR A 76 -13.52 -3.92 -7.10
CA TYR A 76 -13.98 -3.09 -8.22
C TYR A 76 -14.53 -1.73 -7.76
N ALA A 77 -14.47 -0.76 -8.66
CA ALA A 77 -15.10 0.54 -8.49
C ALA A 77 -16.63 0.43 -8.43
N VAL A 78 -17.25 1.42 -7.81
CA VAL A 78 -18.71 1.57 -7.76
C VAL A 78 -19.15 2.48 -8.93
N PRO A 79 -20.22 2.13 -9.67
CA PRO A 79 -20.75 3.01 -10.71
C PRO A 79 -21.22 4.35 -10.13
N VAL A 80 -20.88 5.45 -10.80
CA VAL A 80 -21.44 6.76 -10.47
C VAL A 80 -22.69 7.00 -11.31
N ASP A 81 -23.79 7.34 -10.64
CA ASP A 81 -25.10 7.58 -11.26
C ASP A 81 -25.02 8.53 -12.46
N ASN A 82 -25.71 8.16 -13.54
CA ASN A 82 -25.77 8.92 -14.81
C ASN A 82 -24.41 9.14 -15.49
N THR A 83 -23.40 8.32 -15.18
CA THR A 83 -22.11 8.35 -15.88
C THR A 83 -21.68 6.96 -16.34
N TYR A 84 -20.72 6.92 -17.27
CA TYR A 84 -20.03 5.68 -17.65
C TYR A 84 -18.78 5.41 -16.80
N ARG A 85 -18.60 6.16 -15.70
CA ARG A 85 -17.40 6.13 -14.87
C ARG A 85 -17.69 5.41 -13.56
N GLY A 86 -16.67 4.72 -13.07
CA GLY A 86 -16.64 4.28 -11.69
C GLY A 86 -16.04 5.34 -10.79
N GLU A 87 -16.15 5.13 -9.49
CA GLU A 87 -15.33 5.79 -8.47
C GLU A 87 -14.72 4.75 -7.53
N MET A 88 -13.66 5.14 -6.82
CA MET A 88 -12.88 4.25 -5.96
C MET A 88 -12.17 3.13 -6.77
N GLY A 89 -12.18 1.91 -6.25
CA GLY A 89 -11.58 0.75 -6.88
C GLY A 89 -10.10 0.57 -6.52
N ILE A 90 -9.75 -0.64 -6.11
CA ILE A 90 -8.40 -1.07 -5.78
C ILE A 90 -8.06 -2.29 -6.63
N SER A 91 -6.87 -2.31 -7.21
CA SER A 91 -6.39 -3.46 -7.96
C SER A 91 -5.01 -3.89 -7.50
N LEU A 92 -4.79 -5.20 -7.46
CA LEU A 92 -3.47 -5.81 -7.32
C LEU A 92 -3.12 -6.50 -8.63
N LEU A 93 -1.99 -6.09 -9.21
CA LEU A 93 -1.36 -6.78 -10.33
C LEU A 93 -0.14 -7.55 -9.82
N VAL A 94 -0.07 -8.84 -10.13
CA VAL A 94 1.02 -9.74 -9.73
C VAL A 94 1.85 -10.09 -10.97
N HIS A 95 3.14 -9.74 -10.92
CA HIS A 95 4.09 -10.03 -11.99
C HIS A 95 4.20 -11.55 -12.20
N PRO A 96 4.28 -12.05 -13.46
CA PRO A 96 4.43 -13.48 -13.74
C PRO A 96 5.61 -14.15 -13.02
N ASP A 97 6.71 -13.42 -12.84
CA ASP A 97 7.92 -13.87 -12.14
C ASP A 97 7.90 -13.64 -10.62
N CYS A 98 6.73 -13.34 -10.01
CA CYS A 98 6.64 -13.18 -8.56
C CYS A 98 7.15 -14.46 -7.85
N PRO A 99 8.15 -14.36 -6.94
CA PRO A 99 8.85 -15.52 -6.38
C PRO A 99 7.98 -16.35 -5.43
N HIS A 100 6.81 -15.84 -5.05
CA HIS A 100 5.91 -16.44 -4.09
C HIS A 100 4.48 -16.44 -4.61
N PRO A 101 3.70 -17.52 -4.34
CA PRO A 101 2.27 -17.52 -4.59
C PRO A 101 1.58 -16.36 -3.86
N VAL A 102 0.61 -15.74 -4.54
CA VAL A 102 -0.24 -14.70 -3.98
C VAL A 102 -1.64 -15.25 -3.75
N ILE A 103 -2.11 -15.19 -2.51
CA ILE A 103 -3.45 -15.62 -2.11
C ILE A 103 -4.26 -14.36 -1.84
N HIS A 104 -5.28 -14.10 -2.66
CA HIS A 104 -6.20 -12.99 -2.45
C HIS A 104 -7.30 -13.37 -1.44
N PHE A 105 -7.60 -12.47 -0.51
CA PHE A 105 -8.71 -12.60 0.43
C PHE A 105 -9.83 -11.62 0.03
N PRO A 106 -10.97 -12.13 -0.47
CA PRO A 106 -12.11 -11.28 -0.78
C PRO A 106 -12.54 -10.46 0.44
N SER A 107 -12.76 -9.17 0.23
CA SER A 107 -13.28 -8.24 1.23
C SER A 107 -14.71 -7.84 0.85
N THR A 108 -15.59 -7.70 1.84
CA THR A 108 -16.89 -7.03 1.65
C THR A 108 -16.76 -5.52 1.72
N SER A 109 -15.65 -5.00 2.25
CA SER A 109 -15.37 -3.57 2.27
C SER A 109 -14.89 -3.09 0.90
N PRO A 110 -15.50 -2.03 0.33
CA PRO A 110 -15.05 -1.43 -0.93
C PRO A 110 -13.72 -0.69 -0.79
N TYR A 111 -13.25 -0.48 0.44
CA TYR A 111 -12.07 0.31 0.77
C TYR A 111 -10.79 -0.52 0.87
N VAL A 112 -10.87 -1.85 0.75
CA VAL A 112 -9.74 -2.75 1.06
C VAL A 112 -9.60 -3.83 0.00
N LEU A 113 -8.36 -4.10 -0.40
CA LEU A 113 -7.95 -5.33 -1.09
C LEU A 113 -6.86 -6.01 -0.26
N SER A 114 -7.04 -7.28 0.05
CA SER A 114 -6.13 -8.02 0.93
C SER A 114 -5.52 -9.21 0.22
N CYS A 115 -4.23 -9.46 0.44
CA CYS A 115 -3.58 -10.68 -0.03
C CYS A 115 -2.51 -11.17 0.94
N GLN A 116 -2.18 -12.45 0.88
CA GLN A 116 -0.98 -13.00 1.47
C GLN A 116 0.02 -13.36 0.38
N VAL A 117 1.29 -13.09 0.65
CA VAL A 117 2.44 -13.50 -0.17
C VAL A 117 3.54 -13.99 0.78
N SER A 118 3.99 -15.24 0.62
CA SER A 118 4.85 -15.89 1.61
C SER A 118 4.21 -15.85 3.02
N ASN A 119 4.91 -15.31 4.03
CA ASN A 119 4.43 -15.11 5.39
C ASN A 119 3.92 -13.68 5.68
N LEU A 120 3.72 -12.87 4.64
CA LEU A 120 3.31 -11.48 4.74
C LEU A 120 1.83 -11.33 4.38
N LEU A 121 1.04 -10.77 5.29
CA LEU A 121 -0.30 -10.26 5.01
C LEU A 121 -0.19 -8.82 4.52
N ILE A 122 -0.86 -8.47 3.43
CA ILE A 122 -0.87 -7.11 2.90
C ILE A 122 -2.31 -6.65 2.74
N HIS A 123 -2.61 -5.49 3.32
CA HIS A 123 -3.85 -4.74 3.08
C HIS A 123 -3.51 -3.50 2.26
N CYS A 124 -4.06 -3.41 1.05
CA CYS A 124 -4.09 -2.15 0.30
C CYS A 124 -5.42 -1.46 0.54
N VAL A 125 -5.36 -0.21 0.97
CA VAL A 125 -6.50 0.58 1.43
C VAL A 125 -6.66 1.81 0.53
N TYR A 126 -7.89 2.10 0.14
CA TYR A 126 -8.26 3.39 -0.44
C TYR A 126 -9.43 3.97 0.33
N LEU A 127 -9.20 5.12 0.99
CA LEU A 127 -10.22 5.86 1.72
C LEU A 127 -10.54 7.13 0.92
N PRO A 128 -11.73 7.26 0.32
CA PRO A 128 -12.09 8.45 -0.45
C PRO A 128 -11.94 9.74 0.37
N PRO A 129 -11.56 10.87 -0.23
CA PRO A 129 -11.43 12.13 0.50
C PRO A 129 -12.76 12.57 1.13
N ALA A 130 -13.89 12.29 0.46
CA ALA A 130 -15.24 12.61 0.94
C ALA A 130 -15.79 11.65 2.02
N LEU A 131 -15.10 10.52 2.29
CA LEU A 131 -15.53 9.54 3.30
C LEU A 131 -15.55 10.18 4.70
N PRO A 132 -16.60 10.04 5.52
CA PRO A 132 -16.57 10.56 6.88
C PRO A 132 -15.43 9.97 7.70
N ASP A 133 -14.75 10.78 8.51
CA ASP A 133 -13.57 10.33 9.26
C ASP A 133 -13.87 9.15 10.19
N ALA A 134 -15.06 9.09 10.78
CA ALA A 134 -15.47 7.94 11.62
C ALA A 134 -15.59 6.64 10.81
N GLU A 135 -16.12 6.71 9.58
CA GLU A 135 -16.24 5.56 8.69
C GLU A 135 -14.86 5.12 8.17
N ALA A 136 -13.99 6.09 7.85
CA ALA A 136 -12.61 5.84 7.46
C ALA A 136 -11.84 5.06 8.56
N ILE A 137 -11.98 5.46 9.82
CA ILE A 137 -11.35 4.75 10.95
C ILE A 137 -12.02 3.39 11.20
N ALA A 138 -13.34 3.29 11.07
CA ALA A 138 -14.04 2.00 11.22
C ALA A 138 -13.56 0.97 10.18
N ALA A 139 -13.29 1.41 8.93
CA ALA A 139 -12.71 0.55 7.91
C ALA A 139 -11.32 0.03 8.29
N LEU A 140 -10.49 0.85 8.94
CA LEU A 140 -9.17 0.44 9.43
C LEU A 140 -9.26 -0.52 10.63
N GLN A 141 -10.20 -0.28 11.56
CA GLN A 141 -10.41 -1.14 12.73
C GLN A 141 -10.87 -2.56 12.37
N GLN A 142 -11.44 -2.74 11.17
CA GLN A 142 -11.85 -4.05 10.66
C GLN A 142 -10.70 -4.84 10.03
N LEU A 143 -9.51 -4.25 9.87
CA LEU A 143 -8.38 -4.94 9.26
C LEU A 143 -7.82 -6.00 10.22
N PRO A 144 -7.84 -7.30 9.84
CA PRO A 144 -7.25 -8.33 10.66
C PRO A 144 -5.72 -8.20 10.62
N THR A 145 -5.07 -8.20 11.78
CA THR A 145 -3.59 -8.25 11.83
C THR A 145 -3.04 -9.64 11.52
N GLN A 146 -3.90 -10.66 11.52
CA GLN A 146 -3.62 -12.03 11.11
C GLN A 146 -4.92 -12.72 10.68
N THR A 147 -4.90 -13.39 9.52
CA THR A 147 -5.99 -14.23 9.00
C THR A 147 -5.61 -15.70 8.92
N HIS A 148 -4.32 -16.02 8.97
CA HIS A 148 -3.80 -17.39 8.95
C HIS A 148 -2.54 -17.53 9.83
N PRO A 149 -2.33 -18.67 10.52
CA PRO A 149 -1.15 -18.89 11.39
C PRO A 149 0.21 -18.77 10.70
N SER A 150 0.26 -18.93 9.37
CA SER A 150 1.51 -18.79 8.59
C SER A 150 1.93 -17.33 8.39
N GLN A 151 1.08 -16.36 8.74
CA GLN A 151 1.39 -14.94 8.62
C GLN A 151 2.14 -14.49 9.86
N ALA A 152 3.31 -13.91 9.65
CA ALA A 152 4.18 -13.41 10.72
C ALA A 152 4.23 -11.89 10.76
N ASN A 153 3.93 -11.22 9.63
CA ASN A 153 3.99 -9.78 9.50
C ASN A 153 2.80 -9.27 8.67
N THR A 154 2.43 -8.01 8.91
CA THR A 154 1.34 -7.34 8.20
C THR A 154 1.79 -5.98 7.69
N ILE A 155 1.57 -5.71 6.41
CA ILE A 155 1.75 -4.39 5.79
C ILE A 155 0.39 -3.80 5.47
N ILE A 156 0.21 -2.53 5.82
CA ILE A 156 -0.96 -1.74 5.45
C ILE A 156 -0.45 -0.57 4.63
N CYS A 157 -0.94 -0.46 3.40
CA CYS A 157 -0.48 0.52 2.43
C CYS A 157 -1.66 1.06 1.61
N GLY A 158 -1.42 2.09 0.80
CA GLY A 158 -2.43 2.67 -0.08
C GLY A 158 -2.61 4.16 0.16
N ASP A 159 -3.78 4.68 -0.19
CA ASP A 159 -4.08 6.10 -0.06
C ASP A 159 -5.22 6.31 0.95
N PHE A 160 -4.83 6.86 2.10
CA PHE A 160 -5.71 7.09 3.24
C PHE A 160 -6.42 8.44 3.18
N ASN A 161 -6.07 9.32 2.22
CA ASN A 161 -6.51 10.72 2.18
C ASN A 161 -6.38 11.43 3.55
N ALA A 162 -5.30 11.12 4.26
CA ALA A 162 -5.02 11.57 5.62
C ALA A 162 -3.67 12.28 5.65
N ARG A 163 -3.58 13.41 6.37
CA ARG A 163 -2.38 14.27 6.40
C ARG A 163 -1.91 14.44 7.83
N HIS A 164 -0.61 14.31 8.08
CA HIS A 164 -0.06 14.45 9.43
C HIS A 164 1.33 15.11 9.38
N SER A 165 1.43 16.34 9.86
CA SER A 165 2.65 17.15 9.72
C SER A 165 3.83 16.57 10.48
N ALA A 166 3.66 16.27 11.76
CA ALA A 166 4.75 15.77 12.60
C ALA A 166 5.19 14.33 12.28
N LEU A 167 4.36 13.55 11.59
CA LEU A 167 4.65 12.14 11.28
C LEU A 167 5.28 12.02 9.91
N LEU A 168 4.74 12.74 8.91
CA LEU A 168 5.10 12.57 7.50
C LEU A 168 5.81 13.78 6.90
N GLY A 169 5.99 14.86 7.66
CA GLY A 169 6.53 16.13 7.15
C GLY A 169 5.54 16.89 6.26
N ASP A 170 4.25 16.58 6.35
CA ASP A 170 3.19 17.30 5.63
C ASP A 170 3.05 18.75 6.14
N SER A 171 2.52 19.66 5.33
CA SER A 171 2.27 21.05 5.71
C SER A 171 1.12 21.23 6.71
N ARG A 172 0.27 20.21 6.94
CA ARG A 172 -0.76 20.24 7.98
C ARG A 172 -1.13 18.85 8.50
N THR A 173 -1.78 18.83 9.66
CA THR A 173 -2.49 17.64 10.17
C THR A 173 -3.98 17.81 9.96
N THR A 174 -4.64 16.82 9.33
CA THR A 174 -6.11 16.76 9.24
C THR A 174 -6.70 15.98 10.41
N GLN A 175 -8.01 16.11 10.65
CA GLN A 175 -8.72 15.31 11.66
C GLN A 175 -8.56 13.81 11.37
N ARG A 176 -8.77 13.38 10.12
CA ARG A 176 -8.46 12.03 9.67
C ARG A 176 -7.01 11.61 9.95
N GLY A 177 -6.05 12.49 9.69
CA GLY A 177 -4.63 12.22 9.95
C GLY A 177 -4.34 11.98 11.43
N ALA A 178 -4.90 12.80 12.32
CA ALA A 178 -4.75 12.62 13.76
C ALA A 178 -5.41 11.31 14.23
N ALA A 179 -6.61 11.00 13.74
CA ALA A 179 -7.30 9.76 14.10
C ALA A 179 -6.57 8.51 13.57
N PHE A 180 -6.03 8.57 12.35
CA PHE A 180 -5.23 7.50 11.77
C PHE A 180 -3.93 7.27 12.55
N TYR A 181 -3.25 8.33 12.95
CA TYR A 181 -2.07 8.25 13.82
C TYR A 181 -2.38 7.57 15.16
N ASN A 182 -3.47 7.96 15.83
CA ASN A 182 -3.87 7.34 17.09
C ASN A 182 -4.15 5.84 16.91
N TRP A 183 -4.94 5.47 15.90
CA TRP A 183 -5.21 4.07 15.58
C TRP A 183 -3.92 3.29 15.30
N MET A 184 -2.98 3.88 14.55
CA MET A 184 -1.69 3.26 14.25
C MET A 184 -0.88 2.99 15.52
N VAL A 185 -0.77 3.96 16.43
CA VAL A 185 -0.06 3.83 17.70
C VAL A 185 -0.73 2.78 18.61
N GLU A 186 -2.06 2.81 18.72
CA GLU A 186 -2.83 1.85 19.51
C GLU A 186 -2.63 0.41 19.06
N ASN A 187 -2.40 0.20 17.76
CA ASN A 187 -2.17 -1.12 17.17
C ASN A 187 -0.68 -1.49 17.04
N GLY A 188 0.23 -0.68 17.60
CA GLY A 188 1.68 -0.94 17.55
C GLY A 188 2.25 -0.95 16.13
N LEU A 189 1.62 -0.24 15.19
CA LEU A 189 2.04 -0.19 13.81
C LEU A 189 3.20 0.79 13.62
N HIS A 190 4.15 0.41 12.78
CA HIS A 190 5.30 1.22 12.44
C HIS A 190 5.11 1.92 11.09
N CYS A 191 5.34 3.24 11.05
CA CYS A 191 5.22 4.04 9.83
C CYS A 191 6.56 4.15 9.08
N TRP A 192 6.77 3.30 8.07
CA TRP A 192 8.02 3.35 7.29
C TRP A 192 8.23 4.69 6.57
N ASN A 193 7.16 5.37 6.16
CA ASN A 193 7.25 6.67 5.49
C ASN A 193 7.79 7.78 6.41
N SER A 194 7.62 7.68 7.74
CA SER A 194 8.19 8.66 8.67
C SER A 194 9.71 8.57 8.79
N GLU A 195 10.30 7.41 8.48
CA GLU A 195 11.74 7.21 8.55
C GLU A 195 12.41 7.35 7.17
N LEU A 196 11.81 6.74 6.15
CA LEU A 196 12.45 6.58 4.84
C LEU A 196 12.15 7.73 3.88
N THR A 197 11.03 8.43 4.07
CA THR A 197 10.52 9.41 3.09
C THR A 197 9.87 10.63 3.76
N PHE A 198 10.37 11.05 4.93
CA PHE A 198 9.80 12.20 5.65
C PHE A 198 9.88 13.48 4.80
N GLY A 199 8.76 14.19 4.67
CA GLY A 199 8.66 15.44 3.90
C GLY A 199 8.66 15.24 2.38
N ILE A 200 8.65 14.00 1.88
CA ILE A 200 8.57 13.73 0.44
C ILE A 200 7.10 13.63 0.01
N PRO A 201 6.63 14.50 -0.91
CA PRO A 201 5.23 14.49 -1.33
C PRO A 201 4.90 13.25 -2.16
N THR A 202 3.83 12.55 -1.79
CA THR A 202 3.22 11.45 -2.58
C THR A 202 2.08 11.93 -3.49
N TYR A 203 1.63 13.17 -3.30
CA TYR A 203 0.64 13.85 -4.13
C TYR A 203 1.11 15.28 -4.42
N ASN A 204 1.04 15.67 -5.70
CA ASN A 204 1.26 17.04 -6.13
C ASN A 204 0.01 17.52 -6.89
N SER A 205 -0.59 18.62 -6.42
CA SER A 205 -1.67 19.26 -7.15
C SER A 205 -1.12 19.90 -8.41
N HIS A 206 -1.59 19.41 -9.55
CA HIS A 206 -1.38 20.10 -10.81
C HIS A 206 -2.35 21.27 -10.85
N SER A 207 -1.92 22.43 -10.36
CA SER A 207 -2.60 23.65 -10.73
C SER A 207 -2.46 23.77 -12.25
N ARG A 208 -3.59 23.81 -12.96
CA ARG A 208 -3.53 24.15 -14.38
C ARG A 208 -2.93 25.56 -14.42
N ILE A 209 -1.76 25.69 -15.03
CA ILE A 209 -1.22 27.00 -15.37
C ILE A 209 -1.79 27.29 -16.75
N ASN A 210 -2.49 28.42 -16.89
CA ASN A 210 -2.88 28.89 -18.20
C ASN A 210 -1.59 29.19 -18.98
N GLN A 211 -1.26 28.36 -19.97
CA GLN A 211 0.00 28.43 -20.72
C GLN A 211 0.17 29.77 -21.46
N ARG A 212 -0.89 30.57 -21.64
CA ARG A 212 -0.82 31.90 -22.25
C ARG A 212 -0.59 33.02 -21.25
N THR A 213 -0.99 32.86 -19.99
CA THR A 213 -0.95 33.95 -19.00
C THR A 213 -0.03 33.68 -17.82
N GLY A 214 0.40 32.44 -17.59
CA GLY A 214 1.19 32.05 -16.43
C GLY A 214 0.43 32.10 -15.10
N ILE A 215 -0.88 32.35 -15.14
CA ILE A 215 -1.75 32.44 -13.96
C ILE A 215 -2.35 31.06 -13.67
N HIS A 216 -2.36 30.68 -12.40
CA HIS A 216 -3.08 29.49 -11.92
C HIS A 216 -4.59 29.68 -12.10
N PHE A 217 -5.29 28.67 -12.61
CA PHE A 217 -6.75 28.63 -12.55
C PHE A 217 -7.25 28.50 -11.11
#